data_AF-X0YA86-F1
#
_entry.id   AF-X0YA86-F1
#
_cell.length_a   1.000
_cell.length_b   1.000
_cell.length_c   1.000
_cell.angle_alpha   90.00
_cell.angle_beta   90.00
_cell.angle_gamma   90.00
#
_symmetry.space_group_name_H-M   'P 1'
#
loop_
_entity.id
_entity.type
_entity.pdbx_description
1 polymer ?
#
loop_
_entity_poly.entity_id
_entity_poly.type
_entity_poly.pdbx_seq_one_letter_code
_entity_poly.pdbx_strand_id
1 'polypeptide(L)'
;PIAGMGGRVGLKGTDGEKVLKEALERGASSWAPMRALEALKGLQGLREDVKWVTWPGEMGEDILREAGFECDVKGRIEAGKTSAEDTRRAAAELLALGVELILFAGGDGTASDIVETVGKRVPILGIPSGVKMFSAVFSPTPSAAARLVSSFTRGEAKLVEREVMDIDEEAYRSGRLSASLRGYAVTPYVSSMVLNGKSVVSHEDEELMKESVAARVVEEMKPEATYVLGPG
;
A
#
# COMPACT_ATOMS: atom_id res chain seq x y z
N PRO A 1 10.63 -2.42 -5.40
CA PRO A 1 11.07 -1.04 -5.71
C PRO A 1 11.02 -0.12 -4.48
N ILE A 2 11.81 0.97 -4.48
CA ILE A 2 11.74 1.99 -3.43
C ILE A 2 10.39 2.72 -3.51
N ALA A 3 9.47 2.44 -2.58
CA ALA A 3 8.11 3.00 -2.58
C ALA A 3 7.91 4.11 -1.54
N GLY A 4 6.95 5.00 -1.76
CA GLY A 4 6.44 5.91 -0.71
C GLY A 4 7.28 7.17 -0.42
N MET A 5 8.07 7.67 -1.38
CA MET A 5 8.87 8.90 -1.19
C MET A 5 8.15 10.19 -1.62
N GLY A 6 7.12 10.13 -2.47
CA GLY A 6 6.48 11.32 -3.06
C GLY A 6 5.71 12.21 -2.07
N GLY A 7 5.11 11.60 -1.04
CA GLY A 7 4.22 12.29 -0.11
C GLY A 7 4.85 13.43 0.70
N ARG A 8 6.17 13.36 1.00
CA ARG A 8 6.84 14.34 1.87
C ARG A 8 7.30 15.61 1.15
N VAL A 9 7.54 15.51 -0.15
CA VAL A 9 8.13 16.58 -0.96
C VAL A 9 7.12 17.24 -1.91
N GLY A 10 5.82 16.92 -1.72
CA GLY A 10 4.75 17.37 -2.61
C GLY A 10 4.88 16.80 -4.03
N LEU A 11 5.69 15.76 -4.22
CA LEU A 11 5.89 15.13 -5.52
C LEU A 11 4.83 14.05 -5.71
N LYS A 12 4.04 14.23 -6.76
CA LYS A 12 3.02 13.28 -7.20
C LYS A 12 3.72 12.10 -7.90
N GLY A 13 4.10 11.09 -7.13
CA GLY A 13 4.76 9.88 -7.63
C GLY A 13 6.26 9.82 -7.39
N THR A 14 6.86 8.65 -7.58
CA THR A 14 8.31 8.40 -7.40
C THR A 14 8.95 7.65 -8.56
N ASP A 15 8.22 7.36 -9.62
CA ASP A 15 8.75 6.53 -10.71
C ASP A 15 9.63 7.36 -11.66
N GLY A 16 10.86 6.86 -11.84
CA GLY A 16 11.91 7.46 -12.67
C GLY A 16 13.16 7.85 -11.89
N GLU A 17 14.33 7.49 -12.41
CA GLU A 17 15.64 7.68 -11.77
C GLU A 17 15.93 9.15 -11.39
N LYS A 18 15.42 10.10 -12.20
CA LYS A 18 15.53 11.54 -11.92
C LYS A 18 14.64 12.00 -10.75
N VAL A 19 13.44 11.45 -10.62
CA VAL A 19 12.46 11.80 -9.56
C VAL A 19 12.87 11.17 -8.23
N LEU A 20 13.39 9.92 -8.28
CA LEU A 20 14.01 9.26 -7.15
C LEU A 20 15.18 10.08 -6.60
N LYS A 21 16.07 10.55 -7.48
CA LYS A 21 17.21 11.39 -7.12
C LYS A 21 16.76 12.71 -6.50
N GLU A 22 15.76 13.38 -7.09
CA GLU A 22 15.23 14.65 -6.58
C GLU A 22 14.47 14.48 -5.24
N ALA A 23 13.76 13.37 -5.04
CA ALA A 23 13.12 13.05 -3.77
C ALA A 23 14.17 12.82 -2.67
N LEU A 24 15.23 12.06 -2.98
CA LEU A 24 16.36 11.82 -2.07
C LEU A 24 17.11 13.12 -1.74
N GLU A 25 17.39 13.97 -2.74
CA GLU A 25 18.03 15.29 -2.57
C GLU A 25 17.18 16.24 -1.72
N ARG A 26 15.85 16.10 -1.75
CA ARG A 26 14.89 16.84 -0.90
C ARG A 26 14.65 16.20 0.46
N GLY A 27 15.39 15.15 0.84
CA GLY A 27 15.31 14.51 2.15
C GLY A 27 14.11 13.55 2.32
N ALA A 28 13.55 13.03 1.23
CA ALA A 28 12.49 12.03 1.30
C ALA A 28 13.05 10.70 1.83
N SER A 29 12.48 10.24 2.95
CA SER A 29 12.70 8.90 3.49
C SER A 29 11.51 8.02 3.11
N SER A 30 11.77 6.80 2.63
CA SER A 30 10.69 5.85 2.31
C SER A 30 9.86 5.57 3.57
N TRP A 31 8.53 5.75 3.47
CA TRP A 31 7.60 5.38 4.54
C TRP A 31 7.32 3.88 4.60
N ALA A 32 7.65 3.14 3.53
CA ALA A 32 7.32 1.73 3.42
C ALA A 32 7.94 0.89 4.56
N PRO A 33 9.24 1.03 4.91
CA PRO A 33 9.83 0.32 6.05
C PRO A 33 9.15 0.65 7.38
N MET A 34 8.91 1.94 7.67
CA MET A 34 8.28 2.35 8.93
C MET A 34 6.85 1.80 9.07
N ARG A 35 6.07 1.85 7.99
CA ARG A 35 4.69 1.31 7.94
C ARG A 35 4.71 -0.22 8.04
N ALA A 36 5.65 -0.88 7.37
CA ALA A 36 5.83 -2.33 7.48
C ALA A 36 6.16 -2.73 8.92
N LEU A 37 7.07 -2.02 9.58
CA LEU A 37 7.42 -2.26 10.98
C LEU A 37 6.23 -2.07 11.92
N GLU A 38 5.40 -1.04 11.71
CA GLU A 38 4.17 -0.83 12.47
C GLU A 38 3.23 -2.04 12.36
N ALA A 39 3.00 -2.55 11.15
CA ALA A 39 2.17 -3.74 10.93
C ALA A 39 2.79 -4.99 11.58
N LEU A 40 4.10 -5.22 11.39
CA LEU A 40 4.81 -6.37 11.93
C LEU A 40 4.82 -6.38 13.47
N LYS A 41 4.93 -5.22 14.12
CA LYS A 41 4.77 -5.11 15.59
C LYS A 41 3.39 -5.56 16.06
N GLY A 42 2.34 -5.35 15.25
CA GLY A 42 1.00 -5.87 15.53
C GLY A 42 0.88 -7.39 15.37
N LEU A 43 1.87 -8.07 14.78
CA LEU A 43 1.86 -9.51 14.51
C LEU A 43 2.71 -10.33 15.49
N GLN A 44 3.28 -9.71 16.53
CA GLN A 44 4.15 -10.40 17.50
C GLN A 44 3.46 -11.62 18.15
N GLY A 45 2.14 -11.56 18.32
CA GLY A 45 1.35 -12.66 18.88
C GLY A 45 1.23 -13.89 17.98
N LEU A 46 1.66 -13.82 16.72
CA LEU A 46 1.63 -14.91 15.74
C LEU A 46 3.02 -15.50 15.43
N ARG A 47 4.03 -15.17 16.25
CA ARG A 47 5.44 -15.51 15.94
C ARG A 47 5.67 -17.00 15.71
N GLU A 48 4.97 -17.85 16.46
CA GLU A 48 5.07 -19.31 16.34
C GLU A 48 4.13 -19.89 15.26
N ASP A 49 3.11 -19.12 14.85
CA ASP A 49 2.08 -19.55 13.90
C ASP A 49 2.45 -19.21 12.44
N VAL A 50 3.36 -18.26 12.24
CA VAL A 50 3.73 -17.73 10.91
C VAL A 50 5.19 -17.98 10.62
N LYS A 51 5.44 -18.66 9.49
CA LYS A 51 6.78 -18.79 8.91
C LYS A 51 6.98 -17.71 7.85
N TRP A 52 7.99 -16.86 8.04
CA TRP A 52 8.31 -15.82 7.08
C TRP A 52 9.29 -16.33 6.03
N VAL A 53 8.92 -16.17 4.76
CA VAL A 53 9.85 -16.26 3.63
C VAL A 53 9.93 -14.87 3.01
N THR A 54 11.12 -14.37 2.77
CA THR A 54 11.32 -12.97 2.36
C THR A 54 12.46 -12.81 1.37
N TRP A 55 12.63 -11.58 0.89
CA TRP A 55 13.70 -11.17 -0.02
C TRP A 55 14.77 -10.35 0.72
N PRO A 56 16.02 -10.30 0.22
CA PRO A 56 17.15 -9.82 0.99
C PRO A 56 17.12 -8.31 1.21
N GLY A 57 17.77 -7.85 2.28
CA GLY A 57 17.95 -6.46 2.67
C GLY A 57 16.64 -5.65 2.74
N GLU A 58 16.62 -4.53 2.01
CA GLU A 58 15.53 -3.55 1.98
C GLU A 58 14.19 -4.10 1.47
N MET A 59 14.17 -5.31 0.89
CA MET A 59 12.96 -5.95 0.37
C MET A 59 12.22 -6.85 1.39
N GLY A 60 12.65 -6.86 2.65
CA GLY A 60 11.87 -7.45 3.73
C GLY A 60 12.70 -8.09 4.84
N GLU A 61 13.89 -8.60 4.53
CA GLU A 61 14.81 -9.17 5.51
C GLU A 61 15.11 -8.20 6.67
N ASP A 62 15.51 -6.98 6.36
CA ASP A 62 15.92 -6.00 7.37
C ASP A 62 14.77 -5.67 8.32
N ILE A 63 13.56 -5.46 7.78
CA ILE A 63 12.40 -5.04 8.56
C ILE A 63 11.79 -6.18 9.37
N LEU A 64 11.84 -7.42 8.87
CA LEU A 64 11.43 -8.60 9.63
C LEU A 64 12.36 -8.86 10.81
N ARG A 65 13.68 -8.73 10.59
CA ARG A 65 14.67 -8.85 11.66
C ARG A 65 14.55 -7.73 12.69
N GLU A 66 14.34 -6.49 12.25
CA GLU A 66 14.10 -5.36 13.15
C GLU A 66 12.83 -5.57 13.99
N ALA A 67 11.78 -6.14 13.40
CA ALA A 67 10.57 -6.54 14.10
C ALA A 67 10.76 -7.80 14.98
N GLY A 68 11.94 -8.43 14.98
CA GLY A 68 12.23 -9.61 15.79
C GLY A 68 11.67 -10.92 15.25
N PHE A 69 11.29 -11.00 13.97
CA PHE A 69 10.87 -12.26 13.35
C PHE A 69 12.06 -13.01 12.74
N GLU A 70 12.02 -14.33 12.84
CA GLU A 70 12.87 -15.20 12.02
C GLU A 70 12.28 -15.31 10.61
N CYS A 71 13.16 -15.33 9.61
CA CYS A 71 12.75 -15.42 8.20
C CYS A 71 13.75 -16.23 7.38
N ASP A 72 13.22 -16.94 6.38
CA ASP A 72 13.99 -17.61 5.34
C ASP A 72 14.16 -16.65 4.16
N VAL A 73 15.40 -16.24 3.90
CA VAL A 73 15.73 -15.24 2.88
C VAL A 73 16.06 -15.94 1.56
N LYS A 74 15.40 -15.54 0.48
CA LYS A 74 15.54 -16.10 -0.86
C LYS A 74 16.07 -15.08 -1.87
N GLY A 75 16.59 -15.57 -2.99
CA GLY A 75 17.05 -14.72 -4.08
C GLY A 75 18.26 -13.84 -3.75
N ARG A 76 18.39 -12.75 -4.50
CA ARG A 76 19.46 -11.74 -4.38
C ARG A 76 18.98 -10.40 -4.93
N ILE A 77 19.53 -9.30 -4.40
CA ILE A 77 19.29 -7.93 -4.88
C ILE A 77 20.61 -7.17 -4.98
N GLU A 78 20.63 -6.08 -5.75
CA GLU A 78 21.64 -5.03 -5.61
C GLU A 78 21.14 -4.03 -4.56
N ALA A 79 21.80 -4.01 -3.39
CA ALA A 79 21.38 -3.17 -2.26
C ALA A 79 21.32 -1.68 -2.65
N GLY A 80 20.23 -1.01 -2.27
CA GLY A 80 19.99 0.41 -2.56
C GLY A 80 19.54 0.70 -3.99
N LYS A 81 19.31 -0.32 -4.83
CA LYS A 81 18.83 -0.18 -6.22
C LYS A 81 17.73 -1.18 -6.57
N THR A 82 16.82 -1.45 -5.64
CA THR A 82 15.71 -2.36 -5.93
C THR A 82 14.73 -1.80 -6.96
N SER A 83 14.34 -2.66 -7.90
CA SER A 83 13.53 -2.33 -9.06
C SER A 83 12.15 -3.01 -9.02
N ALA A 84 11.32 -2.72 -10.02
CA ALA A 84 10.07 -3.46 -10.28
C ALA A 84 10.36 -4.93 -10.63
N GLU A 85 11.45 -5.19 -11.35
CA GLU A 85 11.86 -6.54 -11.71
C GLU A 85 12.25 -7.38 -10.48
N ASP A 86 12.87 -6.76 -9.47
CA ASP A 86 13.12 -7.43 -8.19
C ASP A 86 11.82 -7.86 -7.51
N THR A 87 10.79 -7.02 -7.54
CA THR A 87 9.46 -7.35 -7.01
C THR A 87 8.79 -8.48 -7.76
N ARG A 88 8.85 -8.48 -9.10
CA ARG A 88 8.32 -9.59 -9.90
C ARG A 88 9.06 -10.90 -9.63
N ARG A 89 10.38 -10.88 -9.54
CA ARG A 89 11.16 -12.07 -9.16
C ARG A 89 10.78 -12.60 -7.77
N ALA A 90 10.69 -11.71 -6.78
CA ALA A 90 10.28 -12.06 -5.43
C ALA A 90 8.89 -12.70 -5.41
N ALA A 91 7.91 -12.06 -6.06
CA ALA A 91 6.55 -12.56 -6.11
C ALA A 91 6.43 -13.92 -6.82
N ALA A 92 7.18 -14.12 -7.91
CA ALA A 92 7.21 -15.39 -8.65
C ALA A 92 7.78 -16.54 -7.81
N GLU A 93 8.88 -16.30 -7.09
CA GLU A 93 9.52 -17.32 -6.27
C GLU A 93 8.71 -17.62 -5.00
N LEU A 94 8.13 -16.61 -4.35
CA LEU A 94 7.19 -16.80 -3.23
C LEU A 94 5.99 -17.65 -3.65
N LEU A 95 5.43 -17.40 -4.83
CA LEU A 95 4.38 -18.23 -5.40
C LEU A 95 4.86 -19.67 -5.64
N ALA A 96 6.06 -19.85 -6.21
CA ALA A 96 6.62 -21.18 -6.47
C ALA A 96 6.91 -21.97 -5.18
N LEU A 97 7.25 -21.29 -4.09
CA LEU A 97 7.43 -21.86 -2.76
C LEU A 97 6.10 -22.20 -2.05
N GLY A 98 4.96 -21.79 -2.63
CA GLY A 98 3.64 -22.12 -2.12
C GLY A 98 3.27 -21.36 -0.84
N VAL A 99 3.68 -20.10 -0.71
CA VAL A 99 3.24 -19.27 0.43
C VAL A 99 1.72 -19.08 0.40
N GLU A 100 1.11 -18.97 1.58
CA GLU A 100 -0.35 -18.86 1.72
C GLU A 100 -0.86 -17.42 1.57
N LEU A 101 0.02 -16.44 1.77
CA LEU A 101 -0.27 -15.01 1.66
C LEU A 101 1.01 -14.25 1.31
N ILE A 102 0.94 -13.34 0.34
CA ILE A 102 1.99 -12.35 0.09
C ILE A 102 1.60 -11.04 0.80
N LEU A 103 2.32 -10.71 1.87
CA LEU A 103 2.25 -9.41 2.52
C LEU A 103 3.31 -8.48 1.95
N PHE A 104 2.93 -7.30 1.48
CA PHE A 104 3.87 -6.34 0.89
C PHE A 104 3.62 -4.93 1.39
N ALA A 105 4.68 -4.11 1.47
CA ALA A 105 4.56 -2.69 1.76
C ALA A 105 4.96 -1.88 0.52
N GLY A 106 4.05 -1.02 0.03
CA GLY A 106 4.31 -0.31 -1.21
C GLY A 106 3.14 0.52 -1.72
N GLY A 107 3.28 0.95 -2.98
CA GLY A 107 2.32 1.72 -3.76
C GLY A 107 1.47 0.84 -4.69
N ASP A 108 0.57 1.47 -5.45
CA ASP A 108 -0.22 0.79 -6.51
C ASP A 108 0.68 0.16 -7.59
N GLY A 109 1.83 0.77 -7.90
CA GLY A 109 2.84 0.16 -8.80
C GLY A 109 3.37 -1.17 -8.28
N THR A 110 3.69 -1.26 -6.97
CA THR A 110 4.10 -2.52 -6.33
C THR A 110 2.98 -3.57 -6.38
N ALA A 111 1.73 -3.16 -6.13
CA ALA A 111 0.58 -4.06 -6.24
C ALA A 111 0.41 -4.58 -7.68
N SER A 112 0.60 -3.71 -8.66
CA SER A 112 0.52 -4.03 -10.09
C SER A 112 1.59 -5.04 -10.50
N ASP A 113 2.86 -4.80 -10.12
CA ASP A 113 3.96 -5.75 -10.36
C ASP A 113 3.67 -7.13 -9.79
N ILE A 114 3.13 -7.19 -8.56
CA ILE A 114 2.78 -8.45 -7.91
C ILE A 114 1.64 -9.14 -8.66
N VAL A 115 0.55 -8.42 -8.98
CA VAL A 115 -0.62 -8.99 -9.66
C VAL A 115 -0.32 -9.47 -11.07
N GLU A 116 0.45 -8.73 -11.85
CA GLU A 116 0.89 -9.17 -13.18
C GLU A 116 1.72 -10.46 -13.10
N THR A 117 2.43 -10.67 -11.99
CA THR A 117 3.24 -11.86 -11.76
C THR A 117 2.43 -13.05 -11.26
N VAL A 118 1.64 -12.89 -10.19
CA VAL A 118 1.00 -14.02 -9.50
C VAL A 118 -0.47 -14.20 -9.87
N GLY A 119 -1.12 -13.18 -10.41
CA GLY A 119 -2.55 -13.16 -10.70
C GLY A 119 -3.38 -13.45 -9.45
N LYS A 120 -4.28 -14.43 -9.56
CA LYS A 120 -5.18 -14.86 -8.47
C LYS A 120 -4.67 -16.10 -7.71
N ARG A 121 -3.45 -16.57 -8.00
CA ARG A 121 -2.95 -17.89 -7.53
C ARG A 121 -2.59 -17.91 -6.05
N VAL A 122 -2.24 -16.77 -5.48
CA VAL A 122 -1.95 -16.59 -4.06
C VAL A 122 -2.61 -15.29 -3.59
N PRO A 123 -3.24 -15.27 -2.40
CA PRO A 123 -3.73 -14.04 -1.81
C PRO A 123 -2.61 -13.03 -1.59
N ILE A 124 -2.92 -11.75 -1.79
CA ILE A 124 -2.01 -10.64 -1.51
C ILE A 124 -2.66 -9.64 -0.56
N LEU A 125 -1.88 -9.00 0.30
CA LEU A 125 -2.33 -7.92 1.17
C LEU A 125 -1.28 -6.81 1.20
N GLY A 126 -1.70 -5.61 0.87
CA GLY A 126 -0.85 -4.44 0.87
C GLY A 126 -0.89 -3.66 2.19
N ILE A 127 0.28 -3.34 2.73
CA ILE A 127 0.48 -2.35 3.79
C ILE A 127 0.68 -1.00 3.10
N PRO A 128 -0.20 0.00 3.33
CA PRO A 128 -0.13 1.27 2.63
C PRO A 128 1.13 2.05 3.04
N SER A 129 2.01 2.33 2.09
CA SER A 129 3.21 3.16 2.29
C SER A 129 3.03 4.63 1.90
N GLY A 130 1.85 5.01 1.41
CA GLY A 130 1.54 6.34 0.92
C GLY A 130 0.13 6.78 1.31
N VAL A 131 -0.24 7.99 0.87
CA VAL A 131 -1.53 8.62 1.19
C VAL A 131 -2.65 8.30 0.18
N LYS A 132 -2.34 7.69 -0.97
CA LYS A 132 -3.31 7.47 -2.06
C LYS A 132 -3.09 6.12 -2.72
N MET A 133 -3.81 5.12 -2.23
CA MET A 133 -3.84 3.77 -2.77
C MET A 133 -5.21 3.54 -3.43
N PHE A 134 -5.23 3.19 -4.71
CA PHE A 134 -6.46 3.01 -5.49
C PHE A 134 -6.82 1.53 -5.63
N SER A 135 -5.83 0.64 -5.55
CA SER A 135 -6.05 -0.80 -5.55
C SER A 135 -6.80 -1.23 -4.29
N ALA A 136 -7.80 -2.08 -4.45
CA ALA A 136 -8.64 -2.58 -3.36
C ALA A 136 -8.02 -3.76 -2.60
N VAL A 137 -6.70 -3.92 -2.66
CA VAL A 137 -5.90 -4.96 -1.98
C VAL A 137 -5.11 -4.43 -0.79
N PHE A 138 -5.18 -3.14 -0.51
CA PHE A 138 -4.52 -2.51 0.63
C PHE A 138 -5.41 -2.49 1.86
N SER A 139 -4.79 -2.67 3.04
CA SER A 139 -5.45 -2.35 4.30
C SER A 139 -5.59 -0.82 4.45
N PRO A 140 -6.59 -0.33 5.22
CA PRO A 140 -6.71 1.11 5.47
C PRO A 140 -5.53 1.70 6.28
N THR A 141 -4.91 0.90 7.14
CA THR A 141 -3.77 1.28 7.98
C THR A 141 -2.84 0.08 8.21
N PRO A 142 -1.57 0.27 8.61
CA PRO A 142 -0.69 -0.83 8.97
C PRO A 142 -1.24 -1.69 10.12
N SER A 143 -1.81 -1.04 11.14
CA SER A 143 -2.51 -1.71 12.22
C SER A 143 -3.69 -2.57 11.72
N ALA A 144 -4.43 -2.12 10.70
CA ALA A 144 -5.48 -2.92 10.07
C ALA A 144 -4.91 -4.09 9.25
N ALA A 145 -3.77 -3.94 8.58
CA ALA A 145 -3.08 -5.06 7.93
C ALA A 145 -2.73 -6.15 8.95
N ALA A 146 -2.17 -5.76 10.10
CA ALA A 146 -1.83 -6.71 11.16
C ALA A 146 -3.06 -7.50 11.65
N ARG A 147 -4.20 -6.83 11.82
CA ARG A 147 -5.47 -7.49 12.19
C ARG A 147 -5.97 -8.42 11.10
N LEU A 148 -5.90 -8.02 9.83
CA LEU A 148 -6.31 -8.85 8.70
C LEU A 148 -5.45 -10.10 8.57
N VAL A 149 -4.13 -9.98 8.72
CA VAL A 149 -3.22 -11.14 8.75
C VAL A 149 -3.57 -12.05 9.92
N SER A 150 -3.78 -11.49 11.13
CA SER A 150 -4.21 -12.28 12.29
C SER A 150 -5.51 -13.04 12.06
N SER A 151 -6.53 -12.40 11.49
CA SER A 151 -7.79 -13.05 11.16
C SER A 151 -7.63 -14.09 10.03
N PHE A 152 -6.73 -13.85 9.06
CA PHE A 152 -6.42 -14.81 8.02
C PHE A 152 -5.76 -16.06 8.59
N THR A 153 -4.73 -15.90 9.43
CA THR A 153 -4.04 -17.02 10.12
C THR A 153 -4.99 -17.86 10.97
N ARG A 154 -6.03 -17.24 11.55
CA ARG A 154 -7.07 -17.92 12.34
C ARG A 154 -8.21 -18.53 11.50
N GLY A 155 -8.22 -18.34 10.18
CA GLY A 155 -9.30 -18.78 9.30
C GLY A 155 -10.60 -17.97 9.43
N GLU A 156 -10.55 -16.78 10.04
CA GLU A 156 -11.69 -15.89 10.27
C GLU A 156 -11.88 -14.88 9.11
N ALA A 157 -10.83 -14.59 8.35
CA ALA A 157 -10.90 -13.71 7.19
C ALA A 157 -11.47 -14.44 5.98
N LYS A 158 -12.35 -13.77 5.22
CA LYS A 158 -12.79 -14.25 3.91
C LYS A 158 -11.76 -13.85 2.85
N LEU A 159 -11.63 -14.67 1.83
CA LEU A 159 -10.89 -14.30 0.62
C LEU A 159 -11.87 -13.72 -0.40
N VAL A 160 -11.55 -12.55 -0.92
CA VAL A 160 -12.37 -11.84 -1.91
C VAL A 160 -11.51 -11.41 -3.08
N GLU A 161 -12.11 -11.39 -4.27
CA GLU A 161 -11.48 -10.84 -5.46
C GLU A 161 -11.63 -9.32 -5.47
N ARG A 162 -10.52 -8.61 -5.73
CA ARG A 162 -10.45 -7.15 -5.72
C ARG A 162 -9.61 -6.63 -6.88
N GLU A 163 -9.97 -5.43 -7.32
CA GLU A 163 -9.31 -4.73 -8.42
C GLU A 163 -7.95 -4.19 -7.97
N VAL A 164 -6.96 -4.38 -8.83
CA VAL A 164 -5.67 -3.70 -8.74
C VAL A 164 -5.59 -2.69 -9.86
N MET A 165 -5.44 -1.44 -9.44
CA MET A 165 -5.46 -0.26 -10.29
C MET A 165 -4.05 0.29 -10.37
N ASP A 166 -3.69 0.82 -11.52
CA ASP A 166 -2.48 1.61 -11.68
C ASP A 166 -2.85 3.05 -12.01
N ILE A 167 -2.13 3.98 -11.39
CA ILE A 167 -2.32 5.39 -11.62
C ILE A 167 -1.27 5.82 -12.63
N ASP A 168 -1.69 6.50 -13.68
CA ASP A 168 -0.75 7.25 -14.49
C ASP A 168 -0.22 8.43 -13.67
N GLU A 169 0.94 8.24 -13.05
CA GLU A 169 1.58 9.26 -12.21
C GLU A 169 1.90 10.54 -13.00
N GLU A 170 2.10 10.45 -14.32
CA GLU A 170 2.39 11.61 -15.19
C GLU A 170 1.12 12.40 -15.51
N ALA A 171 0.03 11.72 -15.87
CA ALA A 171 -1.29 12.33 -15.97
C ALA A 171 -1.71 12.95 -14.63
N TYR A 172 -1.47 12.25 -13.53
CA TYR A 172 -1.79 12.74 -12.18
C TYR A 172 -0.98 13.98 -11.81
N ARG A 173 0.31 14.03 -12.20
CA ARG A 173 1.16 15.23 -12.10
C ARG A 173 0.52 16.42 -12.79
N SER A 174 0.00 16.23 -14.00
CA SER A 174 -0.74 17.25 -14.76
C SER A 174 -2.14 17.61 -14.21
N GLY A 175 -2.55 17.02 -13.07
CA GLY A 175 -3.85 17.28 -12.44
C GLY A 175 -5.00 16.42 -12.99
N ARG A 176 -4.70 15.46 -13.87
CA ARG A 176 -5.68 14.53 -14.43
C ARG A 176 -5.60 13.19 -13.71
N LEU A 177 -6.66 12.79 -13.03
CA LEU A 177 -6.74 11.44 -12.47
C LEU A 177 -7.02 10.45 -13.61
N SER A 178 -6.00 9.71 -14.02
CA SER A 178 -6.12 8.59 -14.94
C SER A 178 -5.69 7.34 -14.21
N ALA A 179 -6.63 6.42 -13.97
CA ALA A 179 -6.38 5.13 -13.35
C ALA A 179 -6.84 4.02 -14.30
N SER A 180 -5.99 3.03 -14.54
CA SER A 180 -6.27 1.89 -15.42
C SER A 180 -6.30 0.61 -14.61
N LEU A 181 -7.28 -0.25 -14.89
CA LEU A 181 -7.35 -1.60 -14.32
C LEU A 181 -6.16 -2.43 -14.82
N ARG A 182 -5.31 -2.91 -13.90
CA ARG A 182 -4.21 -3.83 -14.21
C ARG A 182 -4.61 -5.28 -14.11
N GLY A 183 -5.52 -5.58 -13.19
CA GLY A 183 -6.04 -6.93 -13.03
C GLY A 183 -6.81 -7.10 -11.72
N TYR A 184 -6.96 -8.36 -11.36
CA TYR A 184 -7.69 -8.77 -10.17
C TYR A 184 -6.80 -9.69 -9.33
N ALA A 185 -6.84 -9.50 -8.02
CA ALA A 185 -6.18 -10.35 -7.05
C ALA A 185 -7.12 -10.80 -5.95
N VAL A 186 -6.74 -11.89 -5.30
CA VAL A 186 -7.42 -12.37 -4.10
C VAL A 186 -6.78 -11.68 -2.89
N THR A 187 -7.57 -11.14 -1.97
CA THR A 187 -7.08 -10.52 -0.73
C THR A 187 -7.92 -10.96 0.48
N PRO A 188 -7.32 -11.09 1.67
CA PRO A 188 -8.07 -11.24 2.91
C PRO A 188 -8.99 -10.04 3.17
N TYR A 189 -10.17 -10.32 3.71
CA TYR A 189 -11.20 -9.34 3.97
C TYR A 189 -12.05 -9.70 5.20
N VAL A 190 -12.30 -8.70 6.04
CA VAL A 190 -13.20 -8.78 7.19
C VAL A 190 -14.22 -7.64 7.06
N SER A 191 -15.51 -7.97 7.06
CA SER A 191 -16.61 -7.03 6.78
C SER A 191 -16.69 -5.85 7.74
N SER A 192 -16.15 -5.98 8.96
CA SER A 192 -16.12 -4.92 9.97
C SER A 192 -15.01 -3.88 9.77
N MET A 193 -14.11 -4.05 8.79
CA MET A 193 -12.92 -3.20 8.58
C MET A 193 -13.01 -2.29 7.34
N VAL A 194 -14.19 -2.18 6.72
CA VAL A 194 -14.33 -1.41 5.45
C VAL A 194 -14.51 0.07 5.71
N LEU A 195 -13.51 0.85 5.26
CA LEU A 195 -13.75 2.15 4.64
C LEU A 195 -14.18 1.87 3.20
N ASN A 196 -15.39 2.33 2.85
CA ASN A 196 -15.87 2.24 1.47
C ASN A 196 -14.81 2.85 0.55
N GLY A 197 -14.46 2.12 -0.53
CA GLY A 197 -13.55 2.63 -1.53
C GLY A 197 -14.00 4.03 -1.95
N LYS A 198 -13.04 4.96 -2.10
CA LYS A 198 -13.32 6.27 -2.68
C LYS A 198 -13.71 6.04 -4.14
N SER A 199 -14.98 5.71 -4.36
CA SER A 199 -15.60 5.76 -5.67
C SER A 199 -15.44 7.19 -6.15
N VAL A 200 -14.74 7.38 -7.28
CA VAL A 200 -14.79 8.62 -8.03
C VAL A 200 -16.22 8.71 -8.57
N VAL A 201 -17.09 9.34 -7.79
CA VAL A 201 -18.41 9.74 -8.26
C VAL A 201 -18.16 10.97 -9.13
N SER A 202 -17.94 10.76 -10.43
CA SER A 202 -18.15 11.83 -11.39
C SER A 202 -19.66 12.00 -11.51
N HIS A 203 -20.20 13.00 -10.83
CA HIS A 203 -21.53 13.52 -11.12
C HIS A 203 -21.34 14.85 -11.83
N GLU A 204 -22.23 15.16 -12.76
CA GLU A 204 -22.24 16.39 -13.56
C GLU A 204 -22.35 17.66 -12.69
N ASP A 205 -22.60 17.49 -11.39
CA ASP A 205 -22.87 18.53 -10.39
C ASP A 205 -21.82 18.60 -9.26
N GLU A 206 -20.53 18.40 -9.58
CA GLU A 206 -19.44 18.45 -8.59
C GLU A 206 -19.40 19.77 -7.80
N GLU A 207 -19.75 20.89 -8.45
CA GLU A 207 -19.84 22.21 -7.81
C GLU A 207 -20.99 22.31 -6.79
N LEU A 208 -22.17 21.81 -7.12
CA LEU A 208 -23.31 21.76 -6.19
C LEU A 208 -23.03 20.89 -4.96
N MET A 209 -22.27 19.80 -5.13
CA MET A 209 -21.80 18.99 -4.00
C MET A 209 -20.79 19.73 -3.13
N LYS A 210 -19.83 20.44 -3.72
CA LYS A 210 -18.87 21.27 -2.97
C LYS A 210 -19.57 22.37 -2.19
N GLU A 211 -20.54 23.05 -2.81
CA GLU A 211 -21.37 24.06 -2.15
C GLU A 211 -22.16 23.48 -0.98
N SER A 212 -22.75 22.30 -1.15
CA SER A 212 -23.51 21.63 -0.10
C SER A 212 -22.62 21.23 1.09
N VAL A 213 -21.41 20.73 0.83
CA VAL A 213 -20.42 20.40 1.87
C VAL A 213 -19.94 21.66 2.57
N ALA A 214 -19.63 22.72 1.82
CA ALA A 214 -19.20 24.00 2.37
C ALA A 214 -20.30 24.64 3.24
N ALA A 215 -21.55 24.63 2.79
CA ALA A 215 -22.68 25.16 3.54
C ALA A 215 -22.85 24.45 4.88
N ARG A 216 -22.76 23.11 4.90
CA ARG A 216 -22.81 22.33 6.14
C ARG A 216 -21.65 22.63 7.08
N VAL A 217 -20.43 22.75 6.56
CA VAL A 217 -19.27 23.12 7.38
C VAL A 217 -19.50 24.49 8.02
N VAL A 218 -20.00 25.47 7.26
CA VAL A 218 -20.31 26.82 7.75
C VAL A 218 -21.41 26.80 8.82
N GLU A 219 -22.48 26.01 8.63
CA GLU A 219 -23.56 25.87 9.63
C GLU A 219 -23.05 25.29 10.96
N GLU A 220 -22.08 24.38 10.91
CA GLU A 220 -21.50 23.74 12.09
C GLU A 220 -20.35 24.57 12.72
N MET A 221 -19.95 25.70 12.11
CA MET A 221 -18.91 26.57 12.65
C MET A 221 -19.41 27.35 13.87
N LYS A 222 -18.55 27.41 14.90
CA LYS A 222 -18.77 28.13 16.14
C LYS A 222 -18.10 29.49 16.06
N PRO A 223 -18.77 30.56 16.53
CA PRO A 223 -18.15 31.86 16.72
C PRO A 223 -16.90 31.74 17.60
N GLU A 224 -15.86 32.50 17.27
CA GLU A 224 -14.60 32.61 18.04
C GLU A 224 -13.74 31.33 18.13
N ALA A 225 -13.99 30.32 17.30
CA ALA A 225 -13.14 29.14 17.20
C ALA A 225 -12.06 29.28 16.11
N THR A 226 -10.87 28.75 16.37
CA THR A 226 -9.80 28.63 15.37
C THR A 226 -9.95 27.31 14.61
N TYR A 227 -10.07 27.40 13.29
CA TYR A 227 -10.18 26.23 12.41
C TYR A 227 -8.88 26.04 11.63
N VAL A 228 -8.39 24.81 11.56
CA VAL A 228 -7.25 24.42 10.72
C VAL A 228 -7.77 23.53 9.61
N LEU A 229 -7.66 24.01 8.37
CA LEU A 229 -8.05 23.25 7.19
C LEU A 229 -6.79 22.64 6.55
N GLY A 230 -6.77 21.32 6.42
CA GLY A 230 -5.68 20.58 5.80
C GLY A 230 -6.15 19.77 4.59
N PRO A 231 -5.24 19.41 3.66
CA PRO A 231 -5.56 18.52 2.56
C PRO A 231 -5.73 17.10 3.13
N GLY A 232 -6.97 16.72 3.44
CA GLY A 232 -7.33 15.37 3.90
C GLY A 232 -6.86 14.27 2.95
#